data_AF-A0A970EXW4-F1
#
_entry.id   AF-A0A970EXW4-F1
#
_cell.length_a   1.000
_cell.length_b   1.000
_cell.length_c   1.000
_cell.angle_alpha   90.00
_cell.angle_beta   90.00
_cell.angle_gamma   90.00
#
_symmetry.space_group_name_H-M   'P 1'
#
loop_
_entity.id
_entity.type
_entity.pdbx_description
1 polymer ?
#
loop_
_entity_poly.entity_id
_entity_poly.type
_entity_poly.pdbx_seq_one_letter_code
_entity_poly.pdbx_strand_id
1 'polypeptide(L)'
;MEIEKKVKNLIEDVIVANNYQLEEVKFEKEDNNYFLRIVINKDGIIDLDDCVFVTDLINPILDKNDPIEHSYILDVCSKERGRE
;
A
#
# COMPACT_ATOMS: atom_id res chain seq x y z
N MET A 1 -5.44 13.82 -1.99
CA MET A 1 -6.72 13.17 -2.30
C MET A 1 -6.78 12.46 -3.66
N GLU A 2 -6.25 13.01 -4.77
CA GLU A 2 -6.26 12.28 -6.07
C GLU A 2 -5.27 11.11 -6.13
N ILE A 3 -4.05 11.31 -5.62
CA ILE A 3 -3.00 10.28 -5.59
C ILE A 3 -3.45 9.05 -4.79
N GLU A 4 -3.97 9.26 -3.58
CA GLU A 4 -4.45 8.18 -2.71
C GLU A 4 -5.52 7.34 -3.41
N LYS A 5 -6.50 7.98 -4.06
CA LYS A 5 -7.55 7.26 -4.81
C LYS A 5 -7.00 6.53 -6.04
N LYS A 6 -6.06 7.13 -6.77
CA LYS A 6 -5.40 6.48 -7.92
C LYS A 6 -4.63 5.25 -7.46
N VAL A 7 -3.73 5.41 -6.49
CA VAL A 7 -2.97 4.32 -5.89
C VAL A 7 -3.92 3.25 -5.37
N LYS A 8 -4.94 3.65 -4.60
CA LYS A 8 -5.98 2.76 -4.07
C LYS A 8 -6.59 1.92 -5.18
N ASN A 9 -7.17 2.51 -6.22
CA ASN A 9 -7.76 1.73 -7.32
C ASN A 9 -6.77 0.84 -8.08
N LEU A 10 -5.51 1.28 -8.22
CA LEU A 10 -4.47 0.51 -8.91
C LEU A 10 -4.09 -0.76 -8.15
N ILE A 11 -3.94 -0.65 -6.83
CA ILE A 11 -3.51 -1.77 -5.99
C ILE A 11 -4.70 -2.57 -5.43
N GLU A 12 -5.87 -1.97 -5.28
CA GLU A 12 -7.07 -2.59 -4.70
C GLU A 12 -7.48 -3.83 -5.48
N ASP A 13 -7.53 -3.73 -6.82
CA ASP A 13 -7.87 -4.87 -7.67
C ASP A 13 -6.91 -6.05 -7.46
N VAL A 14 -5.61 -5.76 -7.37
CA VAL A 14 -4.58 -6.80 -7.24
C VAL A 14 -4.52 -7.37 -5.82
N ILE A 15 -4.70 -6.53 -4.81
CA ILE A 15 -4.80 -6.95 -3.40
C ILE A 15 -6.02 -7.87 -3.22
N VAL A 16 -7.19 -7.46 -3.72
CA VAL A 16 -8.43 -8.26 -3.64
C VAL A 16 -8.32 -9.55 -4.44
N ALA A 17 -7.71 -9.52 -5.62
CA ALA A 17 -7.45 -10.73 -6.42
C ALA A 17 -6.55 -11.74 -5.71
N ASN A 18 -5.68 -11.29 -4.79
CA ASN A 18 -4.78 -12.13 -4.01
C ASN A 18 -5.32 -12.51 -2.62
N ASN A 19 -6.63 -12.36 -2.37
CA ASN A 19 -7.28 -12.63 -1.07
C ASN A 19 -6.85 -11.68 0.07
N TYR A 20 -6.34 -10.51 -0.27
CA TYR A 20 -6.09 -9.43 0.68
C TYR A 20 -7.18 -8.37 0.57
N GLN A 21 -7.23 -7.47 1.53
CA GLN A 21 -8.16 -6.35 1.61
C GLN A 21 -7.37 -5.08 1.86
N LEU A 22 -7.61 -4.09 1.01
CA LEU A 22 -7.02 -2.78 1.19
C LEU A 22 -7.81 -2.00 2.23
N GLU A 23 -7.19 -1.75 3.38
CA GLU A 23 -7.83 -1.11 4.51
C GLU A 23 -7.75 0.41 4.37
N GLU A 24 -6.54 0.94 4.22
CA GLU A 24 -6.30 2.38 4.11
C GLU A 24 -5.09 2.66 3.21
N VAL A 25 -5.16 3.75 2.45
CA VAL A 25 -4.01 4.31 1.73
C VAL A 25 -3.88 5.75 2.14
N LYS A 26 -2.70 6.12 2.66
CA LYS A 26 -2.36 7.48 3.05
C LYS A 26 -1.16 7.96 2.27
N PHE A 27 -1.29 9.16 1.72
CA PHE A 27 -0.19 9.84 1.07
C PHE A 27 0.12 11.13 1.83
N GLU A 28 1.20 11.09 2.60
CA GLU A 28 1.62 12.15 3.49
C GLU A 28 2.90 12.80 2.96
N LYS A 29 3.06 14.11 3.17
CA LYS A 29 4.29 14.81 2.85
C LYS A 29 4.91 15.28 4.16
N GLU A 30 6.04 14.71 4.52
CA GLU A 30 6.82 15.11 5.70
C GLU A 30 8.11 15.79 5.23
N ASP A 31 8.30 17.04 5.64
CA ASP A 31 9.38 17.91 5.20
C ASP A 31 9.49 17.99 3.65
N ASN A 32 10.47 17.29 3.09
CA ASN A 32 10.77 17.24 1.66
C ASN A 32 10.50 15.86 1.04
N ASN A 33 10.02 14.92 1.84
CA ASN A 33 9.84 13.53 1.45
C ASN A 33 8.35 13.19 1.42
N TYR A 34 7.96 12.40 0.43
CA TYR A 34 6.62 11.85 0.35
C TYR A 34 6.60 10.46 0.98
N PHE A 35 5.55 10.13 1.70
CA PHE A 35 5.34 8.84 2.35
C PHE A 35 4.01 8.27 1.87
N LEU A 36 4.07 7.11 1.24
CA LEU A 36 2.90 6.36 0.82
C LEU A 36 2.72 5.18 1.77
N ARG A 37 1.83 5.33 2.73
CA ARG A 37 1.48 4.29 3.71
C ARG A 37 0.29 3.51 3.23
N ILE A 38 0.44 2.20 3.11
CA ILE A 38 -0.60 1.28 2.65
C ILE A 38 -0.86 0.28 3.75
N VAL A 39 -2.10 0.27 4.24
CA VAL A 39 -2.57 -0.66 5.25
C VAL A 39 -3.36 -1.77 4.57
N ILE A 40 -2.85 -2.99 4.68
CA ILE A 40 -3.54 -4.18 4.18
C ILE A 40 -4.09 -5.03 5.33
N ASN A 41 -5.18 -5.72 5.05
CA ASN A 41 -5.79 -6.69 5.94
C ASN A 41 -6.10 -7.98 5.16
N LYS A 42 -6.33 -9.10 5.83
CA LYS A 42 -6.88 -10.31 5.21
C LYS A 42 -7.72 -11.06 6.24
N ASP A 43 -8.53 -12.02 5.79
CA ASP A 43 -9.38 -12.83 6.67
C ASP A 43 -8.59 -13.86 7.52
N GLY A 44 -7.28 -13.72 7.62
CA GLY A 44 -6.36 -14.64 8.29
C GLY A 44 -5.13 -13.93 8.86
N ILE A 45 -4.14 -14.69 9.32
CA ILE A 45 -2.90 -14.14 9.92
C ILE A 45 -2.01 -13.58 8.82
N ILE A 46 -1.79 -12.26 8.80
CA ILE A 46 -0.78 -11.66 7.94
C ILE A 46 0.57 -11.89 8.58
N ASP A 47 1.47 -12.51 7.84
CA ASP A 47 2.85 -12.70 8.21
C ASP A 47 3.75 -11.70 7.48
N LEU A 48 5.03 -11.64 7.86
CA LEU A 48 6.04 -10.82 7.18
C LEU A 48 6.13 -11.15 5.68
N ASP A 49 5.93 -12.41 5.31
CA ASP A 49 5.98 -12.85 3.90
C ASP A 49 4.89 -12.19 3.06
N ASP A 50 3.67 -12.08 3.59
CA ASP A 50 2.57 -11.39 2.91
C ASP A 50 2.88 -9.90 2.71
N CYS A 51 3.51 -9.25 3.68
CA CYS A 51 3.88 -7.85 3.57
C CYS A 51 4.91 -7.64 2.45
N VAL A 52 5.91 -8.52 2.37
CA VAL A 52 6.91 -8.51 1.30
C VAL A 52 6.23 -8.82 -0.04
N PHE A 53 5.36 -9.82 -0.10
CA PHE A 53 4.64 -10.20 -1.31
C PHE A 53 3.77 -9.07 -1.85
N VAL A 54 2.96 -8.44 -1.00
CA VAL A 54 2.13 -7.31 -1.42
C VAL A 54 2.99 -6.13 -1.85
N THR A 55 4.09 -5.85 -1.15
CA THR A 55 5.04 -4.80 -1.54
C THR A 55 5.63 -5.06 -2.93
N ASP A 56 6.09 -6.28 -3.19
CA ASP A 56 6.64 -6.68 -4.49
C ASP A 56 5.58 -6.63 -5.59
N LEU A 57 4.34 -6.93 -5.25
CA LEU A 57 3.21 -6.96 -6.18
C LEU A 57 2.70 -5.56 -6.54
N ILE A 58 2.70 -4.61 -5.62
CA ILE A 58 2.29 -3.21 -5.90
C ILE A 58 3.40 -2.39 -6.57
N ASN A 59 4.68 -2.66 -6.27
CA ASN A 59 5.82 -1.96 -6.86
C ASN A 59 5.76 -1.82 -8.40
N PRO A 60 5.63 -2.92 -9.18
CA PRO A 60 5.61 -2.84 -10.64
C PRO A 60 4.34 -2.17 -11.18
N ILE A 61 3.24 -2.20 -10.43
CA ILE A 61 2.00 -1.52 -10.81
C ILE A 61 2.18 -0.01 -10.67
N LEU A 62 2.78 0.42 -9.56
CA LEU A 62 3.10 1.82 -9.30
C LEU A 62 4.13 2.34 -10.29
N ASP A 63 5.20 1.59 -10.57
CA ASP A 63 6.21 1.96 -11.57
C ASP A 63 5.61 2.09 -12.98
N LYS A 64 4.75 1.14 -13.37
CA LYS A 64 4.11 1.15 -14.70
C LYS A 64 3.11 2.27 -14.89
N ASN A 65 2.33 2.61 -13.85
CA ASN A 65 1.32 3.67 -13.93
C ASN A 65 1.87 5.04 -13.55
N ASP A 66 3.06 5.06 -12.93
CA ASP A 66 3.75 6.22 -12.37
C ASP A 66 2.78 7.28 -11.79
N PRO A 67 1.97 6.93 -10.77
CA PRO A 67 0.95 7.85 -10.27
C PRO A 67 1.56 9.02 -9.51
N ILE A 68 2.83 8.92 -9.09
CA ILE A 68 3.54 9.88 -8.23
C ILE A 68 4.86 10.25 -8.91
N GLU A 69 4.94 11.42 -9.53
CA GLU A 69 6.14 11.92 -10.21
C GLU A 69 7.31 12.29 -9.27
N HIS A 70 7.08 12.26 -7.96
CA HIS A 70 8.07 12.65 -6.94
C HIS A 70 8.63 11.42 -6.21
N SER A 71 9.86 11.51 -5.70
CA SER A 71 10.41 10.47 -4.82
C SER A 71 9.56 10.31 -3.55
N TYR A 72 9.06 9.09 -3.33
CA TYR A 72 8.29 8.73 -2.15
C TYR A 72 8.85 7.46 -1.50
N ILE A 73 8.61 7.31 -0.19
CA ILE A 73 8.87 6.10 0.57
C ILE A 73 7.57 5.30 0.59
N LEU A 74 7.61 4.08 0.04
CA LEU A 74 6.53 3.11 0.13
C LEU A 74 6.65 2.36 1.45
N ASP A 75 5.63 2.45 2.29
CA ASP A 75 5.53 1.73 3.55
C ASP A 75 4.26 0.88 3.53
N VAL A 76 4.43 -0.44 3.52
CA VAL A 76 3.31 -1.38 3.56
C VAL A 76 3.25 -1.96 4.96
N CYS A 77 2.13 -1.76 5.62
CA CYS A 77 1.86 -2.30 6.94
C CYS A 77 0.63 -3.18 6.89
N SER A 78 0.65 -4.27 7.64
CA SER A 78 -0.57 -5.01 7.97
C SER A 78 -1.34 -4.27 9.05
N LYS A 79 -2.68 -4.38 9.04
CA LYS A 79 -3.52 -3.95 10.16
C LYS A 79 -3.31 -4.87 11.36
N GLU A 80 -2.16 -4.75 12.02
CA GLU A 80 -1.99 -5.30 13.36
C GLU A 80 -2.89 -4.45 14.27
N ARG A 81 -3.99 -5.04 14.72
CA ARG A 81 -4.81 -4.46 15.79
C ARG A 81 -3.87 -4.22 16.97
N GLY A 82 -3.50 -2.94 17.15
CA GLY A 82 -2.38 -2.51 17.97
C GLY A 82 -2.27 -3.27 19.29
N ARG A 83 -1.06 -3.73 19.59
CA ARG A 83 -0.73 -4.02 20.98
C ARG A 83 -0.62 -2.70 21.73
N GLU A 84 -1.58 -2.51 22.63
CA GLU A 84 -1.57 -1.58 23.76
C GLU A 84 -0.26 -1.65 24.56
#